data_AF-A0AAV6D3U1-F1
#
_entry.id   AF-A0AAV6D3U1-F1
#
_cell.length_a   1.000
_cell.length_b   1.000
_cell.length_c   1.000
_cell.angle_alpha   90.00
_cell.angle_beta   90.00
_cell.angle_gamma   90.00
#
_symmetry.space_group_name_H-M   'P 1'
#
loop_
_entity.id
_entity.type
_entity.pdbx_description
1 polymer ?
#
loop_
_entity_poly.entity_id
_entity_poly.type
_entity_poly.pdbx_seq_one_letter_code
_entity_poly.pdbx_strand_id
1 'polypeptide(L)' 'SFEIKLRNRKKDAPVEIRVVEHLYRWNNWEIIAKSDDFKKTDAQTIEFRVPVKPDEEKTVTYTVHYSW' A
#
# COMPACT_ATOMS: atom_id res chain seq x y z
N SER A 1 -1.49 -4.30 -11.98
CA SER A 1 -2.05 -3.48 -10.90
C SER A 1 -2.39 -4.37 -9.73
N PHE A 2 -2.46 -3.81 -8.53
CA PHE A 2 -2.80 -4.47 -7.29
C PHE A 2 -3.86 -3.64 -6.56
N GLU A 3 -4.76 -4.33 -5.87
CA GLU A 3 -5.81 -3.74 -5.03
C GLU A 3 -5.79 -4.42 -3.66
N ILE A 4 -5.76 -3.61 -2.61
CA ILE A 4 -5.67 -4.06 -1.23
C ILE A 4 -6.80 -3.39 -0.45
N LYS A 5 -7.72 -4.21 0.06
CA LYS A 5 -8.84 -3.74 0.88
C LYS A 5 -8.47 -3.81 2.35
N LEU A 6 -8.48 -2.65 2.99
CA LEU A 6 -8.19 -2.47 4.40
C LEU A 6 -9.50 -2.19 5.12
N ARG A 7 -9.81 -2.99 6.14
CA ARG A 7 -11.03 -2.81 6.94
C ARG A 7 -10.69 -2.72 8.42
N ASN A 8 -11.03 -1.60 9.03
CA ASN A 8 -10.93 -1.45 10.48
C ASN A 8 -12.24 -1.89 11.13
N ARG A 9 -12.26 -3.08 11.75
CA ARG A 9 -13.44 -3.59 12.48
C ARG A 9 -13.55 -3.08 13.93
N LYS A 10 -12.61 -2.23 14.38
CA LYS A 10 -12.72 -1.61 15.71
C LYS A 10 -13.80 -0.52 15.67
N LYS A 11 -14.54 -0.39 16.77
CA LYS A 11 -15.66 0.56 16.89
C LYS A 11 -15.25 1.90 17.47
N ASP A 12 -14.12 1.94 18.17
CA ASP A 12 -13.84 3.06 19.09
C ASP A 12 -12.58 3.84 18.74
N ALA A 13 -11.70 3.31 17.88
CA ALA A 13 -10.41 3.93 17.58
C ALA A 13 -10.03 3.85 16.10
N PRO A 14 -9.54 4.95 15.49
CA PRO A 14 -8.87 4.89 14.21
C PRO A 14 -7.55 4.12 14.37
N VAL A 15 -7.19 3.36 13.33
CA VAL A 15 -5.92 2.63 13.30
C VAL A 15 -5.13 3.04 12.06
N GLU A 16 -3.83 3.17 12.21
CA GLU A 16 -2.92 3.28 11.07
C GLU A 16 -2.54 1.86 10.64
N ILE A 17 -2.97 1.47 9.43
CA ILE A 17 -2.58 0.20 8.84
C ILE A 17 -1.37 0.45 7.95
N ARG A 18 -0.28 -0.26 8.26
CA ARG A 18 0.92 -0.27 7.43
C ARG A 18 0.86 -1.46 6.48
N VAL A 19 0.73 -1.18 5.19
CA VAL A 19 0.79 -2.18 4.13
C VAL A 19 2.22 -2.22 3.60
N VAL A 20 2.89 -3.37 3.71
CA VAL A 20 4.26 -3.57 3.25
C VAL A 20 4.23 -4.41 1.98
N GLU A 21 4.72 -3.85 0.88
CA GLU A 21 4.76 -4.51 -0.41
C GLU A 21 6.20 -4.76 -0.84
N HIS A 22 6.49 -6.00 -1.20
CA HIS A 22 7.79 -6.42 -1.71
C HIS A 22 7.72 -6.58 -3.23
N LEU A 23 8.45 -5.74 -3.94
CA LEU A 23 8.54 -5.68 -5.39
C LEU A 23 9.58 -6.68 -5.91
N TYR A 24 9.31 -7.96 -5.67
CA TYR A 24 10.25 -9.06 -5.86
C TYR A 24 10.49 -9.47 -7.31
N ARG A 25 9.75 -8.92 -8.28
CA ARG A 25 9.82 -9.41 -9.66
C ARG A 25 11.17 -9.05 -10.29
N TRP A 26 11.52 -7.77 -10.36
CA TRP A 26 12.76 -7.29 -10.99
C TRP A 26 13.37 -6.10 -10.22
N ASN A 27 14.67 -5.83 -10.42
CA ASN A 27 15.36 -4.73 -9.74
C ASN A 27 14.94 -3.35 -10.24
N ASN A 28 14.65 -3.23 -11.53
CA ASN A 28 14.12 -2.00 -12.11
C ASN A 28 12.59 -2.05 -12.04
N TRP A 29 12.03 -1.14 -11.25
CA TRP A 29 10.59 -1.00 -11.11
C TRP A 29 10.21 0.47 -10.94
N GLU A 30 9.00 0.79 -11.38
CA GLU A 30 8.39 2.11 -11.25
C GLU A 30 6.92 1.96 -10.85
N ILE A 31 6.48 2.74 -9.86
CA ILE A 31 5.06 2.84 -9.51
C ILE A 31 4.43 3.90 -10.41
N ILE A 32 3.73 3.45 -11.46
CA ILE A 32 3.12 4.31 -12.47
C ILE A 32 1.74 4.85 -12.06
N ALA A 33 1.11 4.23 -11.06
CA ALA A 33 -0.14 4.70 -10.47
C ALA A 33 -0.23 4.30 -9.00
N LYS A 34 -0.75 5.19 -8.15
CA LYS A 34 -0.97 4.97 -6.71
C LYS A 34 -2.22 5.73 -6.26
N SER A 35 -3.06 5.11 -5.44
CA SER A 35 -4.18 5.81 -4.77
C SER A 35 -3.74 6.58 -3.54
N ASP A 36 -2.70 6.08 -2.86
CA ASP A 36 -2.18 6.62 -1.62
C ASP A 36 -0.66 6.76 -1.72
N ASP A 37 -0.10 7.68 -0.94
CA ASP A 37 1.35 7.85 -0.88
C ASP A 37 2.02 6.64 -0.24
N PHE A 38 3.15 6.25 -0.84
CA PHE A 38 4.02 5.21 -0.33
C PHE A 38 5.38 5.77 0.04
N LYS A 39 6.03 5.11 0.98
CA LYS A 39 7.43 5.33 1.32
C LYS A 39 8.25 4.15 0.83
N LYS A 40 9.28 4.41 0.02
CA LYS A 40 10.29 3.40 -0.31
C LYS A 40 11.19 3.22 0.92
N THR A 41 11.22 2.02 1.49
CA THR A 41 12.04 1.70 2.67
C THR A 41 13.37 1.06 2.31
N ASP A 42 13.41 0.31 1.21
CA ASP A 42 14.64 -0.25 0.64
C ASP A 42 14.53 -0.35 -0.90
N ALA A 43 15.48 -1.01 -1.56
CA ALA A 43 15.52 -1.12 -3.01
C ALA A 43 14.29 -1.81 -3.63
N GLN A 44 13.63 -2.72 -2.90
CA GLN A 44 12.52 -3.54 -3.38
C GLN A 44 11.27 -3.45 -2.49
N THR A 45 11.29 -2.72 -1.37
CA THR A 45 10.16 -2.63 -0.45
C THR A 45 9.57 -1.23 -0.44
N ILE A 46 8.23 -1.17 -0.54
CA ILE A 46 7.43 0.03 -0.34
C ILE A 46 6.43 -0.17 0.79
N GLU A 47 6.13 0.90 1.52
CA GLU A 47 5.16 0.90 2.60
C GLU A 47 4.09 1.97 2.36
N PHE A 48 2.81 1.58 2.45
CA PHE A 48 1.70 2.52 2.51
C PHE A 48 1.25 2.66 3.96
N ARG A 49 1.08 3.90 4.43
CA ARG A 49 0.54 4.21 5.76
C ARG A 49 -0.84 4.79 5.60
N VAL A 50 -1.84 3.99 5.95
CA VAL A 50 -3.24 4.34 5.69
C VAL A 50 -3.98 4.42 7.01
N PRO A 51 -4.38 5.63 7.45
CA PRO A 51 -5.29 5.77 8.57
C PRO A 51 -6.69 5.31 8.13
N VAL A 52 -7.27 4.39 8.89
CA VAL A 52 -8.63 3.86 8.66
C VAL A 52 -9.45 4.09 9.91
N LYS A 53 -10.56 4.85 9.79
CA LYS A 53 -11.45 5.18 10.91
C LYS A 53 -12.19 3.94 11.41
N PRO A 54 -12.82 4.00 12.59
CA PRO A 54 -13.67 2.92 13.08
C PRO A 54 -14.74 2.52 12.06
N ASP A 55 -14.91 1.21 11.86
CA ASP A 55 -15.84 0.59 10.91
C ASP A 55 -15.70 1.05 9.44
N GLU A 56 -14.59 1.71 9.09
CA GLU A 56 -14.31 2.17 7.73
C GLU A 56 -13.60 1.06 6.93
N GLU A 57 -13.96 0.97 5.65
CA GLU A 57 -13.23 0.22 4.64
C GLU A 57 -12.55 1.21 3.68
N LYS A 58 -11.26 1.02 3.46
CA LYS A 58 -10.46 1.82 2.54
C LYS A 58 -9.70 0.90 1.59
N THR A 59 -9.64 1.28 0.33
CA THR A 59 -8.97 0.50 -0.71
C THR A 59 -7.70 1.22 -1.17
N VAL A 60 -6.57 0.53 -1.08
CA VAL A 60 -5.29 0.98 -1.62
C VAL A 60 -5.10 0.30 -2.97
N THR A 61 -4.87 1.08 -4.02
CA THR A 61 -4.56 0.57 -5.34
C THR A 61 -3.22 1.11 -5.81
N TYR A 62 -2.44 0.25 -6.45
CA TYR A 62 -1.19 0.68 -7.08
C TYR A 62 -0.88 -0.15 -8.32
N THR A 63 -0.12 0.44 -9.24
CA THR A 63 0.38 -0.24 -10.42
C THR A 63 1.88 -0.09 -10.49
N VAL A 64 2.56 -1.23 -10.49
CA VAL A 64 4.00 -1.32 -10.69
C VAL A 64 4.30 -1.77 -12.11
N HIS A 65 5.23 -1.09 -12.76
CA HIS A 65 5.86 -1.49 -14.00
C HIS A 65 7.25 -2.05 -13.68
N TYR A 66 7.60 -3.21 -14.24
CA TYR A 66 8.92 -3.80 -14.09
C TYR A 66 9.63 -3.78 -15.44
N SER A 67 10.90 -3.41 -15.44
CA SER A 67 11.76 -3.41 -16.62
C SER A 67 13.04 -4.22 -16.37
N TRP A 68 13.73 -4.58 -17.45
CA TRP A 68 14.99 -5.33 -17.42
C TRP A 68 16.17 -4.45 -17.84
#